data_AF-A0A1Y2GHY6-F1
#
_entry.id   AF-A0A1Y2GHY6-F1
#
_cell.length_a   1.000
_cell.length_b   1.000
_cell.length_c   1.000
_cell.angle_alpha   90.00
_cell.angle_beta   90.00
_cell.angle_gamma   90.00
#
_symmetry.space_group_name_H-M   'P 1'
#
loop_
_entity.id
_entity.type
_entity.pdbx_description
1 polymer ?
#
loop_
_entity_poly.entity_id
_entity_poly.type
_entity_poly.pdbx_seq_one_letter_code
_entity_poly.pdbx_strand_id
1 'polypeptide(L)'
;CTNCHTTTTPSWRRCSQGRFLLCNACGLFQKLHGRARPFQKTKDGHIKIVRTPASHAPCAHCGTTSSAIWRKGANKEALCNACSTMAKRH
;
A
#
# COMPACT_ATOMS: atom_id res chain seq x y z
N CYS A 1 0.04 3.59 17.92
CA CYS A 1 -0.56 4.36 16.80
C CYS A 1 -2.04 4.48 17.03
N THR A 2 -2.60 5.68 17.12
CA THR A 2 -4.04 5.85 17.40
C THR A 2 -4.94 5.33 16.28
N ASN A 3 -4.47 5.28 15.03
CA ASN A 3 -5.25 4.75 13.92
C ASN A 3 -5.22 3.21 13.88
N CYS A 4 -4.05 2.62 13.65
CA CYS A 4 -3.96 1.17 13.43
C CYS A 4 -3.53 0.36 14.65
N HIS A 5 -3.29 0.97 15.81
CA HIS A 5 -2.83 0.31 17.04
C HIS A 5 -1.47 -0.39 16.98
N THR A 6 -0.71 -0.22 15.89
CA THR A 6 0.67 -0.73 15.86
C THR A 6 1.53 -0.07 16.94
N THR A 7 2.38 -0.87 17.56
CA THR A 7 3.40 -0.48 18.55
C THR A 7 4.78 -0.34 17.92
N THR A 8 5.01 -0.99 16.77
CA THR A 8 6.28 -0.96 16.05
C THR A 8 6.17 -0.11 14.80
N THR A 9 7.02 0.91 14.67
CA THR A 9 7.07 1.73 13.46
C THR A 9 8.46 2.36 13.31
N PRO A 10 8.97 2.53 12.08
CA PRO A 10 10.27 3.18 11.87
C PRO A 10 10.28 4.66 12.25
N SER A 11 9.12 5.33 12.31
CA SER A 11 9.01 6.74 12.72
C SER A 11 7.60 7.06 13.20
N TRP A 12 7.51 7.83 14.27
CA TRP A 12 6.25 8.33 14.82
C TRP A 12 5.95 9.73 14.26
N ARG A 13 4.71 9.95 13.82
CA ARG A 13 4.22 11.22 13.27
C ARG A 13 3.16 11.81 14.20
N ARG A 14 3.27 13.11 14.47
CA ARG A 14 2.23 13.88 15.17
C ARG A 14 1.15 14.29 14.18
N CYS A 15 -0.12 14.11 14.54
CA CYS A 15 -1.23 14.62 13.74
C CYS A 15 -1.33 16.15 13.86
N SER A 16 -1.95 16.83 12.89
CA SER A 16 -2.08 18.30 12.86
C SER A 16 -2.75 18.91 14.09
N GLN A 17 -3.63 18.16 14.78
CA GLN A 17 -4.26 18.59 16.02
C GLN A 17 -3.41 18.33 17.29
N GLY A 18 -2.18 17.81 17.15
CA GLY A 18 -1.21 17.62 18.24
C GLY A 18 -1.56 16.54 19.28
N ARG A 19 -2.83 16.11 19.37
CA ARG A 19 -3.33 15.23 20.44
C ARG A 19 -3.10 13.73 20.21
N PHE A 20 -2.85 13.29 18.97
CA PHE A 20 -2.75 11.87 18.62
C PHE A 20 -1.45 11.52 17.89
N LEU A 21 -0.89 10.34 18.23
CA LEU A 21 0.33 9.78 17.65
C LEU A 21 0.01 8.74 16.58
N LEU A 22 0.47 8.99 15.36
CA LEU A 22 0.32 8.08 14.23
C LEU A 22 1.65 7.41 13.90
N CYS A 23 1.61 6.16 13.44
CA CYS A 23 2.79 5.53 12.87
C CYS A 23 3.12 6.16 11.51
N ASN A 24 4.34 5.94 11.00
CA ASN A 24 4.80 6.53 9.75
C ASN A 24 3.80 6.30 8.60
N ALA A 25 3.31 5.07 8.45
CA ALA A 25 2.37 4.72 7.39
C ALA A 25 1.00 5.42 7.54
N CYS A 26 0.47 5.53 8.76
CA CYS A 26 -0.84 6.18 8.98
C CYS A 26 -0.75 7.70 8.82
N GLY A 27 0.31 8.32 9.33
CA GLY A 27 0.51 9.76 9.21
C GLY A 27 0.76 10.20 7.76
N LEU A 28 1.54 9.43 6.99
CA LEU A 28 1.73 9.71 5.56
C LEU A 28 0.43 9.54 4.76
N PHE A 29 -0.33 8.47 5.03
CA PHE A 29 -1.60 8.23 4.35
C PHE A 29 -2.60 9.36 4.60
N GLN A 30 -2.74 9.79 5.85
CA GLN A 30 -3.64 10.88 6.21
C GLN A 30 -3.23 12.21 5.55
N LYS A 31 -1.92 12.51 5.51
CA LYS A 31 -1.42 13.71 4.82
C LYS A 31 -1.71 13.69 3.31
N LEU A 32 -1.61 12.52 2.67
CA LEU A 32 -1.80 12.39 1.23
C LEU A 32 -3.28 12.34 0.82
N HIS A 33 -4.13 11.66 1.60
CA HIS A 33 -5.52 11.36 1.22
C HIS A 33 -6.57 12.10 2.05
N GLY A 34 -6.18 12.88 3.05
CA GLY A 34 -7.10 13.62 3.92
C GLY A 34 -7.97 12.75 4.84
N ARG A 35 -7.80 11.43 4.84
CA ARG A 35 -8.61 10.47 5.62
C ARG A 35 -7.76 9.43 6.35
N ALA A 36 -8.37 8.78 7.34
CA ALA A 36 -7.76 7.69 8.08
C ALA A 36 -7.39 6.51 7.18
N ARG A 37 -6.27 5.84 7.49
CA ARG A 37 -5.79 4.69 6.72
C ARG A 37 -6.69 3.47 7.00
N PRO A 38 -7.27 2.82 5.97
CA PRO A 38 -8.04 1.62 6.18
C PRO A 38 -7.13 0.44 6.55
N PHE A 39 -7.52 -0.31 7.58
CA PHE A 39 -6.79 -1.48 8.06
C PHE A 39 -7.75 -2.56 8.56
N GLN A 40 -7.30 -3.81 8.54
CA GLN A 40 -7.97 -4.98 9.08
C GLN A 40 -7.05 -5.63 10.11
N LYS A 41 -7.62 -6.09 11.23
CA LYS A 41 -6.89 -6.86 12.24
C LYS A 41 -7.16 -8.34 12.01
N THR A 42 -6.12 -9.17 11.89
CA THR A 42 -6.30 -10.63 11.86
C THR A 42 -6.58 -11.16 13.27
N LYS A 43 -7.10 -12.39 13.35
CA LYS A 43 -7.34 -13.07 14.64
C LYS A 43 -6.07 -13.15 15.50
N ASP A 44 -4.90 -13.27 14.85
CA ASP A 44 -3.58 -13.32 15.49
C ASP A 44 -3.07 -11.95 15.97
N GLY A 45 -3.87 -10.88 15.81
CA GLY A 45 -3.50 -9.52 16.20
C GLY A 45 -2.63 -8.78 15.19
N HIS A 46 -2.26 -9.41 14.07
CA HIS A 46 -1.50 -8.77 13.00
C HIS A 46 -2.37 -7.78 12.23
N ILE A 47 -1.81 -6.60 11.96
CA ILE A 47 -2.51 -5.55 11.21
C ILE A 47 -2.23 -5.75 9.71
N LYS A 48 -3.27 -6.11 8.94
CA LYS A 48 -3.25 -6.15 7.48
C LYS A 48 -3.83 -4.86 6.91
N ILE A 49 -3.20 -4.37 5.85
CA ILE A 49 -3.67 -3.16 5.16
C ILE A 49 -4.80 -3.60 4.23
N VAL A 50 -5.98 -2.99 4.38
CA VAL A 50 -7.03 -3.15 3.37
C VAL A 50 -6.62 -2.29 2.19
N ARG A 51 -5.91 -2.90 1.25
CA ARG A 51 -5.75 -2.33 -0.08
C ARG A 51 -7.08 -2.56 -0.75
N THR A 52 -7.82 -1.49 -1.07
CA THR A 52 -8.82 -1.61 -2.13
C THR A 52 -8.06 -2.19 -3.32
N PRO A 53 -8.48 -3.34 -3.88
CA PRO A 53 -7.91 -3.77 -5.14
C PRO A 53 -8.23 -2.63 -6.11
N ALA A 54 -7.22 -1.84 -6.45
CA ALA A 54 -7.36 -0.98 -7.60
C ALA A 54 -7.73 -1.93 -8.75
N SER A 55 -8.78 -1.58 -9.47
CA SER A 55 -9.20 -2.25 -10.69
C SER A 55 -8.09 -2.10 -11.72
N HIS A 56 -7.00 -2.83 -11.50
CA HIS A 56 -5.86 -2.86 -12.39
C HIS A 56 -6.26 -3.70 -13.59
N ALA A 57 -6.04 -3.15 -14.77
CA ALA A 57 -6.10 -3.92 -16.00
C ALA A 57 -5.20 -5.17 -15.88
N PRO A 58 -5.58 -6.29 -16.52
CA PRO A 58 -4.74 -7.48 -16.58
C PRO A 58 -3.34 -7.13 -17.09
N CYS A 59 -2.35 -7.95 -16.70
CA CYS A 59 -0.97 -7.75 -17.14
C CYS A 59 -0.90 -7.69 -18.67
N ALA A 60 -0.33 -6.62 -19.22
CA ALA A 60 -0.27 -6.43 -20.67
C ALA A 60 0.56 -7.50 -21.41
N HIS A 61 1.44 -8.22 -20.71
CA HIS A 61 2.32 -9.24 -21.31
C HIS A 61 1.84 -10.68 -21.11
N CYS A 62 1.17 -11.00 -20.00
CA CYS A 62 0.75 -12.39 -19.71
C CYS A 62 -0.73 -12.53 -19.33
N GLY A 63 -1.49 -11.43 -19.32
CA GLY A 63 -2.92 -11.45 -19.00
C GLY A 63 -3.27 -11.73 -17.54
N THR A 64 -2.30 -12.04 -16.66
CA THR A 64 -2.63 -12.34 -15.26
C THR A 64 -3.37 -11.18 -14.60
N THR A 65 -4.43 -11.49 -13.88
CA THR A 65 -5.18 -10.57 -13.02
C THR A 65 -4.74 -10.65 -11.57
N SER A 66 -3.82 -11.58 -11.25
CA SER A 66 -3.30 -11.80 -9.90
C SER A 66 -1.80 -11.57 -9.86
N SER A 67 -1.37 -10.58 -9.08
CA SER A 67 0.05 -10.33 -8.80
C SER A 67 0.22 -9.68 -7.43
N ALA A 68 1.30 -10.04 -6.73
CA ALA A 68 1.63 -9.47 -5.43
C ALA A 68 1.97 -7.97 -5.50
N ILE A 69 2.56 -7.54 -6.62
CA ILE A 69 2.93 -6.15 -6.89
C ILE A 69 2.67 -5.87 -8.38
N TRP A 70 1.94 -4.79 -8.65
CA TRP A 70 1.75 -4.25 -9.99
C TRP A 70 2.74 -3.15 -10.26
N ARG A 71 3.40 -3.20 -11.42
CA ARG A 71 4.34 -2.17 -11.88
C ARG A 71 3.83 -1.55 -13.16
N LYS A 72 4.27 -0.32 -13.42
CA LYS A 72 3.98 0.39 -14.65
C LYS A 72 5.14 0.19 -15.63
N GLY A 73 4.85 -0.27 -16.83
CA GLY A 73 5.83 -0.37 -17.92
C GLY A 73 6.13 0.98 -18.56
N ALA A 74 7.03 0.98 -19.55
CA ALA A 74 7.49 2.18 -20.25
C ALA A 74 6.32 2.93 -20.92
N ASN A 75 5.34 2.21 -21.47
CA ASN A 75 4.18 2.83 -22.13
C ASN A 75 2.97 2.96 -21.20
N LYS A 76 3.22 3.08 -19.88
CA LYS A 76 2.17 3.16 -18.84
C LYS A 76 1.30 1.90 -18.72
N GLU A 77 1.69 0.79 -19.35
CA GLU A 77 0.95 -0.48 -19.24
C GLU A 77 1.08 -1.10 -17.83
N ALA A 78 0.05 -1.86 -17.42
CA ALA A 78 0.08 -2.61 -16.17
C ALA A 78 0.86 -3.92 -16.38
N LEU A 79 1.95 -4.10 -15.63
CA LEU A 79 2.77 -5.31 -15.66
C LEU A 79 2.72 -6.00 -14.28
N CYS A 80 2.54 -7.32 -14.29
CA CYS A 80 2.69 -8.12 -13.09
C CYS A 80 4.15 -8.14 -12.62
N ASN A 81 4.41 -8.55 -11.38
CA ASN A 81 5.75 -8.55 -10.82
C ASN A 81 6.76 -9.30 -11.71
N ALA A 82 6.39 -10.48 -12.24
CA ALA A 82 7.27 -11.28 -13.11
C ALA A 82 7.55 -10.60 -14.47
N CYS A 83 6.51 -10.17 -15.19
CA CYS A 83 6.68 -9.49 -16.49
C CYS A 83 7.45 -8.18 -16.35
N SER A 84 7.23 -7.44 -15.27
CA SER A 84 7.97 -6.20 -15.00
C SER A 84 9.47 -6.41 -14.75
N THR A 85 9.87 -7.58 -14.25
CA THR A 85 11.30 -7.92 -14.08
C THR A 85 11.94 -8.41 -15.37
N MET A 86 11.16 -9.04 -16.26
CA MET A 86 11.64 -9.43 -17.60
C MET A 86 11.87 -8.20 -18.48
N ALA A 87 10.94 -7.24 -18.47
CA ALA A 87 11.03 -6.02 -19.26
C ALA A 87 12.17 -5.06 -18.86
N LYS A 88 12.86 -5.30 -17.74
CA LYS A 88 14.01 -4.51 -17.29
C LYS A 88 15.38 -5.11 -17.67
N ARG A 89 15.39 -6.30 -18.26
CA ARG A 89 16.62 -7.03 -18.63
C ARG A 89 17.01 -6.86 -20.10
N HIS A 90 16.25 -6.08 -20.85
CA HIS A 90 16.53 -5.62 -22.21
C HIS A 90 16.44 -4.09 -22.23
#